data_AF-A0A6M1TH84-F1
#
_entry.id   AF-A0A6M1TH84-F1
#
_cell.length_a   1.000
_cell.length_b   1.000
_cell.length_c   1.000
_cell.angle_alpha   90.00
_cell.angle_beta   90.00
_cell.angle_gamma   90.00
#
_symmetry.space_group_name_H-M   'P 1'
#
loop_
_entity.id
_entity.type
_entity.pdbx_description
1 polymer ?
#
loop_
_entity_poly.entity_id
_entity_poly.type
_entity_poly.pdbx_seq_one_letter_code
_entity_poly.pdbx_strand_id
1 'polypeptide(L)' 'MKRFFALATLLIFTILPTLVMAQPGLPGSPEQTPIDGGLGILAAAGGAYAIKKMRAHNKNQKM' A
#
# COMPACT_ATOMS: atom_id res chain seq x y z
N MET A 1 -22.13 -38.85 25.00
CA MET A 1 -20.68 -38.60 25.14
C MET A 1 -20.09 -37.85 23.95
N LYS A 2 -19.88 -38.46 22.77
CA LYS A 2 -19.19 -37.82 21.63
C LYS A 2 -19.80 -36.48 21.15
N ARG A 3 -21.15 -36.40 21.08
CA ARG A 3 -21.88 -35.18 20.70
C ARG A 3 -21.70 -34.03 21.70
N PHE A 4 -21.59 -34.36 22.99
CA PHE A 4 -21.35 -33.37 24.03
C PHE A 4 -19.94 -32.77 23.92
N PHE A 5 -18.93 -33.62 23.71
CA PHE A 5 -17.56 -33.15 23.45
C PHE A 5 -17.47 -32.30 22.19
N ALA A 6 -18.17 -32.66 21.11
CA ALA A 6 -18.20 -31.86 19.89
C ALA A 6 -18.80 -30.46 20.12
N LEU A 7 -19.89 -30.37 20.89
CA LEU A 7 -20.51 -29.09 21.24
C LEU A 7 -19.63 -28.25 22.17
N ALA A 8 -18.97 -28.89 23.15
CA ALA A 8 -18.03 -28.21 24.03
C ALA A 8 -16.83 -27.64 23.26
N THR A 9 -16.25 -28.41 22.34
CA THR A 9 -15.15 -27.93 21.48
C THR A 9 -15.59 -26.75 20.63
N LEU A 10 -16.78 -26.82 20.01
CA LEU A 10 -17.30 -25.72 19.20
C LEU A 10 -17.46 -24.43 20.04
N LEU A 11 -17.99 -24.56 21.26
CA LEU A 11 -18.21 -23.44 22.16
C LEU A 11 -16.90 -22.82 22.67
N ILE A 12 -15.89 -23.66 22.92
CA ILE A 12 -14.55 -23.20 23.28
C ILE A 12 -13.93 -22.42 22.11
N PHE A 13 -14.02 -22.94 20.88
CA PHE A 13 -13.45 -22.28 19.71
C PHE A 13 -14.11 -20.94 19.36
N THR A 14 -15.38 -20.74 19.69
CA THR A 14 -16.06 -19.45 19.44
C THR A 14 -15.75 -18.40 20.52
N ILE A 15 -15.52 -18.83 21.76
CA ILE A 15 -15.29 -17.92 22.89
C ILE A 15 -13.80 -17.58 23.05
N LEU A 16 -12.87 -18.50 22.75
CA LEU A 16 -11.44 -18.25 22.94
C LEU A 16 -10.91 -17.00 22.22
N PRO A 17 -11.28 -16.73 20.95
CA PRO A 17 -10.81 -15.55 20.23
C PRO A 17 -11.23 -14.24 20.91
N THR A 18 -12.38 -14.19 21.57
CA THR A 18 -12.84 -12.96 22.24
C THR A 18 -12.09 -12.67 23.54
N LEU A 19 -11.54 -13.71 24.19
CA LEU A 19 -10.69 -13.55 25.37
C LEU A 19 -9.22 -13.28 25.01
N VAL A 20 -8.74 -13.81 23.87
CA VAL A 20 -7.33 -13.73 23.47
C VAL A 20 -7.04 -12.55 22.54
N MET A 21 -8.01 -12.10 21.74
CA MET A 21 -7.85 -10.99 20.79
C MET A 21 -8.21 -9.66 21.46
N ALA A 22 -7.36 -9.18 22.37
CA ALA A 22 -7.38 -7.79 22.84
C ALA A 22 -6.76 -6.85 21.79
N GLN A 23 -7.13 -6.99 20.50
CA GLN A 23 -6.54 -6.13 19.48
C GLN A 23 -6.98 -4.69 19.76
N PRO A 24 -6.05 -3.73 19.88
CA PRO A 24 -6.43 -2.33 19.85
C PRO A 24 -7.14 -2.06 18.52
N GLY A 25 -8.08 -1.09 18.51
CA GLY A 25 -8.72 -0.67 17.27
C GLY A 25 -7.68 -0.35 16.21
N LEU A 26 -8.05 -0.48 14.92
CA LEU A 26 -7.16 -0.03 13.86
C LEU A 26 -6.74 1.43 14.14
N PRO A 27 -5.46 1.78 13.92
CA PRO A 27 -5.09 3.19 13.95
C PRO A 27 -6.02 3.95 12.99
N GLY A 28 -6.34 5.19 13.35
CA GLY A 28 -7.12 6.07 12.48
C GLY A 28 -6.50 6.15 11.09
N SER A 29 -7.27 6.68 10.14
CA SER A 29 -6.76 6.97 8.80
C SER A 29 -5.41 7.68 8.89
N PRO A 30 -4.41 7.27 8.11
CA PRO A 30 -3.10 7.93 8.12
C PRO A 30 -3.27 9.42 7.83
N GLU A 31 -2.44 10.24 8.46
CA GLU A 31 -2.38 11.67 8.16
C GLU A 31 -2.04 11.85 6.67
N GLN A 32 -2.84 12.65 5.97
CA GLN A 32 -2.62 12.95 4.56
C GLN A 32 -1.42 13.88 4.41
N THR A 33 -0.26 13.32 4.06
CA THR A 33 0.89 14.11 3.63
C THR A 33 0.61 14.74 2.25
N PRO A 34 1.02 16.00 2.01
CA PRO A 34 0.83 16.63 0.71
C PRO A 34 1.51 15.85 -0.42
N ILE A 35 0.74 15.45 -1.44
CA ILE A 35 1.24 14.82 -2.69
C ILE A 35 2.08 15.83 -3.51
N ASP A 36 1.92 17.12 -3.25
CA ASP A 36 2.51 18.22 -4.02
C ASP A 36 3.97 18.54 -3.67
N GLY A 37 4.67 17.63 -2.97
CA GLY A 37 6.06 17.77 -2.51
C GLY A 37 7.14 17.84 -3.61
N GLY A 38 6.82 18.33 -4.80
CA GLY A 38 7.78 18.52 -5.91
C GLY A 38 7.61 17.54 -7.08
N LEU A 39 6.57 16.70 -7.09
CA LEU A 39 6.30 15.77 -8.19
C LEU A 39 6.10 16.49 -9.54
N GLY A 40 5.47 17.68 -9.54
CA GLY A 40 5.34 18.49 -10.75
C GLY A 40 6.70 18.98 -11.28
N ILE A 41 7.61 19.37 -10.39
CA ILE A 41 8.98 19.78 -10.75
C ILE A 41 9.76 18.59 -11.30
N LEU A 42 9.65 17.43 -10.65
CA LEU A 42 10.30 16.20 -11.09
C LEU A 42 9.80 15.74 -12.46
N ALA A 43 8.48 15.77 -12.68
CA ALA A 43 7.87 15.45 -13.96
C ALA A 43 8.33 16.40 -15.07
N ALA A 44 8.37 17.71 -14.80
CA ALA A 44 8.86 18.71 -15.74
C ALA A 44 10.34 18.49 -16.10
N ALA A 45 11.20 18.21 -15.11
CA ALA A 45 12.61 17.94 -15.34
C ALA A 45 12.82 16.67 -16.19
N GLY A 46 12.09 15.58 -15.87
CA GLY A 46 12.11 14.34 -16.64
C GLY A 46 11.65 14.54 -18.09
N GLY A 47 10.54 15.25 -18.29
CA GLY A 47 10.01 15.57 -19.62
C GLY A 47 10.97 16.42 -20.45
N ALA A 48 11.54 17.48 -19.85
CA ALA A 48 12.54 18.33 -20.50
C ALA A 48 13.78 17.53 -20.94
N TYR A 49 14.27 16.63 -20.08
CA TYR A 49 15.41 15.77 -20.42
C TYR A 49 15.10 14.80 -21.57
N ALA A 50 13.92 14.16 -21.56
CA ALA A 50 13.50 13.27 -22.63
C ALA A 50 13.44 13.98 -24.00
N ILE A 51 12.86 15.19 -24.04
CA ILE A 51 12.82 16.02 -25.25
C ILE A 51 14.23 16.39 -25.72
N LYS A 52 15.12 16.80 -24.79
CA LYS A 52 16.52 17.12 -25.10
C LYS A 52 17.24 15.91 -25.71
N LYS A 53 17.07 14.71 -25.13
CA LYS A 53 17.70 13.48 -25.60
C LYS A 53 17.23 13.07 -27.00
N MET A 54 15.91 13.15 -27.26
CA MET A 54 15.34 12.85 -28.58
C MET A 54 15.89 13.79 -29.66
N ARG A 55 15.99 15.09 -29.37
CA ARG A 55 16.57 16.07 -30.29
C ARG A 55 18.05 15.80 -30.57
N ALA A 56 18.84 15.45 -29.56
CA ALA A 56 20.23 15.08 -29.73
C ALA A 56 20.39 13.83 -30.61
N HIS A 57 19.55 12.79 -30.39
CA HIS A 57 19.55 11.58 -31.21
C HIS A 57 19.22 11.88 -32.68
N ASN A 58 18.19 12.69 -32.94
CA ASN A 58 17.81 13.08 -34.30
C ASN A 58 18.87 13.92 -35.01
N LYS A 59 19.69 14.67 -34.25
CA LYS A 59 20.81 15.44 -34.81
C LYS A 59 21.95 14.53 -35.25
N ASN A 60 22.25 13.52 -34.45
CA ASN A 60 23.31 12.55 -34.74
C ASN A 60 22.95 11.59 -35.89
N GLN A 61 21.67 11.33 -36.12
CA GLN A 61 21.19 10.52 -37.25
C GLN A 61 21.23 11.27 -38.60
N LYS A 62 21.34 12.61 -38.57
CA LYS A 62 21.42 13.47 -39.76
C LYS A 62 22.86 13.87 -40.13
N MET A 63 23.86 13.38 -39.38
CA MET A 63 25.29 13.50 -39.67
C MET A 63 25.82 12.17 -40.17
#